data_AF-A0A9D2GSM2-F1
#
_entry.id   AF-A0A9D2GSM2-F1
#
_cell.length_a   1.000
_cell.length_b   1.000
_cell.length_c   1.000
_cell.angle_alpha   90.00
_cell.angle_beta   90.00
_cell.angle_gamma   90.00
#
_symmetry.space_group_name_H-M   'P 1'
#
loop_
_entity.id
_entity.type
_entity.pdbx_description
1 polymer ?
#
loop_
_entity_poly.entity_id
_entity_poly.type
_entity_poly.pdbx_seq_one_letter_code
_entity_poly.pdbx_strand_id
1 'polypeptide(L)' 'YRGIRHRLGLPVRGQSTKNNARTRKGKKKTVANKKKATK' A
#
# COMPACT_ATOMS: atom_id res chain seq x y z
N TYR A 1 11.11 -9.61 -11.98
CA TYR A 1 10.36 -8.45 -11.41
C TYR A 1 8.85 -8.69 -11.31
N ARG A 2 8.16 -9.04 -12.41
CA ARG A 2 6.69 -9.15 -12.45
C ARG A 2 6.08 -10.14 -11.43
N GLY A 3 6.69 -11.31 -11.23
CA GLY A 3 6.23 -12.31 -10.25
C GLY A 3 6.24 -11.80 -8.80
N ILE A 4 7.35 -11.19 -8.37
CA ILE A 4 7.49 -10.61 -7.01
C ILE A 4 6.42 -9.54 -6.79
N ARG A 5 6.19 -8.67 -7.77
CA ARG A 5 5.17 -7.62 -7.71
C ARG A 5 3.76 -8.19 -7.60
N HIS A 6 3.48 -9.27 -8.32
CA HIS A 6 2.21 -10.00 -8.19
C HIS A 6 2.02 -10.56 -6.78
N ARG A 7 3.04 -11.23 -6.23
CA ARG A 7 3.01 -11.77 -4.87
C ARG A 7 2.80 -10.69 -3.80
N LEU A 8 3.40 -9.52 -4.00
CA LEU A 8 3.29 -8.37 -3.09
C LEU A 8 2.02 -7.51 -3.31
N GLY A 9 1.15 -7.85 -4.27
CA GLY A 9 -0.03 -7.04 -4.57
C GLY A 9 0.30 -5.64 -5.10
N LEU A 10 1.34 -5.52 -5.92
CA LEU A 10 1.81 -4.26 -6.49
C LEU A 10 1.64 -4.21 -8.02
N PRO A 11 1.46 -3.02 -8.62
CA PRO A 11 1.39 -2.85 -10.06
C PRO A 11 2.60 -3.42 -10.81
N VAL A 12 2.34 -4.05 -11.95
CA VAL A 12 3.30 -4.87 -12.68
C VAL A 12 3.77 -4.26 -14.00
N ARG A 13 3.14 -3.16 -14.43
CA ARG A 13 3.37 -2.48 -15.73
C ARG A 13 4.19 -1.19 -15.57
N GLY A 14 5.12 -1.15 -14.61
CA GLY A 14 5.96 0.04 -14.37
C GLY A 14 5.25 1.25 -13.75
N GLN A 15 4.00 1.11 -13.30
CA GLN A 15 3.24 2.19 -12.69
C GLN A 15 3.87 2.63 -11.35
N SER A 16 3.80 3.94 -11.07
CA SER A 16 4.27 4.51 -9.81
C SER A 16 3.46 4.00 -8.62
N THR A 17 4.10 3.80 -7.46
CA THR A 17 3.43 3.20 -6.29
C THR A 17 3.48 4.05 -5.02
N LYS A 18 4.14 5.22 -5.05
CA LYS A 18 4.31 6.09 -3.89
C LYS A 18 2.95 6.61 -3.38
N ASN A 19 2.12 7.13 -4.28
CA ASN A 19 0.86 7.79 -3.92
C ASN A 19 -0.35 6.98 -4.42
N ASN A 20 -0.46 6.75 -5.73
CA ASN A 20 -1.67 6.27 -6.40
C ASN A 20 -1.51 4.86 -6.95
N ALA A 21 -1.84 3.85 -6.13
CA ALA A 21 -1.85 2.44 -6.55
C ALA A 21 -2.92 1.63 -5.79
N ARG A 22 -4.00 2.28 -5.35
CA ARG A 22 -4.99 1.71 -4.41
C ARG A 22 -5.80 0.56 -5.00
N THR A 23 -6.08 0.59 -6.29
CA THR A 23 -6.78 -0.51 -6.96
C THR A 23 -6.05 -1.85 -6.84
N ARG A 24 -4.71 -1.83 -6.83
CA ARG A 24 -3.89 -3.05 -6.67
C ARG A 24 -3.43 -3.28 -5.23
N LYS A 25 -3.06 -2.22 -4.50
CA LYS A 25 -2.61 -2.28 -3.09
C LYS A 25 -3.74 -2.52 -2.08
N GLY A 26 -4.99 -2.27 -2.48
CA GLY A 26 -6.15 -2.27 -1.60
C GLY A 26 -6.33 -0.96 -0.82
N LYS A 27 -7.31 -0.99 0.10
CA LYS A 27 -7.68 0.15 0.95
C LYS A 27 -6.49 0.63 1.79
N LYS A 28 -6.41 1.94 2.03
CA LYS A 28 -5.31 2.55 2.80
C LYS A 28 -5.29 1.97 4.21
N LYS A 29 -4.26 1.19 4.53
CA LYS A 29 -3.92 0.81 5.91
C LYS A 29 -3.26 2.01 6.56
N THR A 30 -3.99 2.70 7.44
CA THR A 30 -3.43 3.78 8.25
C THR A 30 -2.58 3.16 9.35
N VAL A 31 -1.26 3.34 9.29
CA VAL A 31 -0.39 3.02 10.43
C VAL A 31 -0.51 4.18 11.40
N ALA A 32 -1.57 4.16 12.21
CA ALA A 32 -1.75 5.16 13.25
C ALA A 32 -0.87 4.77 14.44
N ASN A 33 0.20 5.52 14.71
CA ASN A 33 0.75 5.63 16.06
C ASN A 33 -0.26 6.42 16.88
N LYS A 34 -1.33 5.75 17.35
CA LYS A 34 -2.21 6.31 18.37
C LYS A 34 -1.36 6.47 19.63
N LYS A 35 -0.77 7.65 19.86
CA LYS A 35 -0.73 8.15 21.23
C LYS A 35 -2.20 8.26 21.59
N LYS A 36 -2.76 7.25 22.26
CA LYS A 36 -4.04 7.40 22.93
C LYS A 36 -3.80 8.55 23.90
N ALA A 37 -4.31 9.74 23.58
CA ALA A 37 -4.59 10.72 24.62
C ALA A 37 -5.71 10.07 25.44
N THR A 38 -5.31 9.28 26.43
CA THR A 38 -6.22 8.81 27.45
C THR A 38 -6.76 10.06 28.15
N LYS A 39 -8.07 10.05 28.39
CA LYS A 39 -8.89 11.15 28.89
C LYS A 39 -8.21 11.98 29.98
#